data_AF-A0A941ZB99-F1
#
_entry.id   AF-A0A941ZB99-F1
#
_cell.length_a   1.000
_cell.length_b   1.000
_cell.length_c   1.000
_cell.angle_alpha   90.00
_cell.angle_beta   90.00
_cell.angle_gamma   90.00
#
_symmetry.space_group_name_H-M   'P 1'
#
loop_
_entity.id
_entity.type
_entity.pdbx_description
1 polymer ?
#
loop_
_entity_poly.entity_id
_entity_poly.type
_entity_poly.pdbx_seq_one_letter_code
_entity_poly.pdbx_strand_id
1 'polypeptide(L)' 'MNASATQPDVLISEVGPRDGLQSVDAVMPTADKFVWIDALVAAGLREIEVCSFVPAKLLPQMADAA' A
#
# COMPACT_ATOMS: atom_id res chain seq x y z
N MET A 1 -19.94 -22.65 31.13
CA MET A 1 -19.10 -21.44 31.15
C MET A 1 -18.23 -21.48 29.89
N ASN A 2 -18.64 -20.82 28.81
CA ASN A 2 -17.78 -20.62 27.65
C ASN A 2 -17.58 -19.12 27.51
N ALA A 3 -16.40 -18.64 27.89
CA ALA A 3 -15.98 -17.30 27.56
C ALA A 3 -15.82 -17.25 26.03
N SER A 4 -16.80 -16.64 25.34
CA SER A 4 -16.62 -16.21 23.96
C SER A 4 -15.53 -15.15 23.99
N ALA A 5 -14.29 -15.51 23.65
CA ALA A 5 -13.25 -14.53 23.44
C ALA A 5 -13.72 -13.60 22.33
N THR A 6 -13.98 -12.33 22.66
CA THR A 6 -14.22 -11.29 21.66
C THR A 6 -13.01 -11.25 20.75
N GLN A 7 -13.20 -11.47 19.46
CA GLN A 7 -12.11 -11.33 18.49
C GLN A 7 -11.52 -9.92 18.63
N PRO A 8 -10.18 -9.79 18.66
CA PRO A 8 -9.56 -8.49 18.72
C PRO A 8 -9.95 -7.68 17.47
N ASP A 9 -10.22 -6.40 17.67
CA ASP A 9 -10.33 -5.47 16.55
C ASP A 9 -8.92 -5.25 15.97
N VAL A 10 -8.73 -5.60 14.70
CA VAL A 10 -7.43 -5.58 14.03
C VAL A 10 -7.51 -4.64 12.84
N LEU A 11 -6.61 -3.66 12.81
CA LEU A 11 -6.38 -2.81 11.65
C LEU A 11 -5.23 -3.38 10.81
N ILE A 12 -5.47 -3.60 9.53
CA ILE A 12 -4.44 -3.97 8.56
C ILE A 12 -3.95 -2.69 7.89
N SER A 13 -2.66 -2.40 8.03
CA SER A 13 -1.97 -1.32 7.32
C SER A 13 -1.25 -1.90 6.11
N GLU A 14 -1.75 -1.59 4.92
CA GLU A 14 -1.18 -2.07 3.66
C GLU A 14 -0.10 -1.11 3.15
N VAL A 15 1.11 -1.62 3.01
CA VAL A 15 2.30 -0.81 2.65
C VAL A 15 2.93 -1.20 1.32
N GLY A 16 2.38 -2.19 0.61
CA GLY A 16 2.86 -2.67 -0.68
C GLY A 16 3.00 -1.58 -1.75
N PRO A 17 2.01 -0.69 -1.95
CA PRO A 17 2.12 0.39 -2.94
C PRO A 17 3.25 1.38 -2.66
N ARG A 18 3.65 1.56 -1.40
CA ARG A 18 4.79 2.41 -1.02
C ARG A 18 6.04 1.58 -0.79
N ASP A 19 6.14 0.91 0.35
CA ASP A 19 7.34 0.21 0.82
C ASP A 19 7.70 -0.99 -0.07
N GLY A 20 6.67 -1.72 -0.53
CA GLY A 20 6.85 -2.83 -1.46
C GLY A 20 7.46 -2.37 -2.79
N LEU A 21 6.90 -1.33 -3.41
CA LEU A 21 7.44 -0.76 -4.64
C LEU A 21 8.84 -0.15 -4.45
N GLN A 22 9.13 0.47 -3.30
CA GLN A 22 10.46 0.99 -2.99
C GLN A 22 11.52 -0.11 -2.85
N SER A 23 11.11 -1.34 -2.52
CA SER A 23 11.99 -2.48 -2.27
C SER A 23 12.37 -3.26 -3.54
N VAL A 24 11.83 -2.89 -4.71
CA VAL A 24 12.10 -3.58 -5.98
C VAL A 24 12.76 -2.66 -7.00
N ASP A 25 13.63 -3.21 -7.83
CA ASP A 25 14.35 -2.44 -8.87
C ASP A 25 13.42 -1.97 -10.00
N ALA A 26 12.34 -2.71 -10.26
CA ALA A 26 11.40 -2.39 -11.33
C ALA A 26 10.52 -1.20 -10.97
N VAL A 27 10.34 -0.28 -11.93
CA VAL A 27 9.37 0.82 -11.80
C VAL A 27 8.03 0.38 -12.39
N MET A 28 7.02 0.29 -11.55
CA MET A 28 5.64 0.00 -11.97
C MET A 28 5.04 1.23 -12.68
N PRO A 29 4.39 1.07 -13.85
CA PRO A 29 3.64 2.15 -14.50
C PRO A 29 2.52 2.69 -13.61
N THR A 30 2.26 4.00 -13.67
CA THR A 30 1.25 4.67 -12.84
C THR A 30 -0.16 4.09 -13.03
N ALA A 31 -0.52 3.69 -14.25
CA ALA A 31 -1.82 3.06 -14.51
C ALA A 31 -2.00 1.74 -13.74
N ASP A 32 -0.94 0.93 -13.63
CA ASP A 32 -0.97 -0.33 -12.91
C ASP A 32 -1.04 -0.11 -11.40
N LYS A 33 -0.40 0.95 -10.90
CA LYS A 33 -0.54 1.38 -9.49
C LYS A 33 -1.99 1.71 -9.17
N PHE A 34 -2.69 2.45 -10.03
CA PHE A 34 -4.11 2.76 -9.80
C PHE A 34 -4.98 1.51 -9.75
N VAL A 35 -4.81 0.59 -10.71
CA VAL A 35 -5.55 -0.69 -10.71
C VAL A 35 -5.29 -1.48 -9.42
N TRP A 36 -4.04 -1.50 -8.94
CA TRP A 36 -3.71 -2.17 -7.70
C TRP A 36 -4.36 -1.50 -6.48
N ILE A 37 -4.27 -0.18 -6.36
CA ILE A 37 -4.86 0.56 -5.23
C ILE A 37 -6.39 0.41 -5.22
N ASP A 38 -7.05 0.49 -6.38
CA ASP A 38 -8.49 0.26 -6.51
C ASP A 38 -8.88 -1.15 -6.04
N ALA A 39 -8.07 -2.16 -6.37
CA ALA A 39 -8.29 -3.52 -5.91
C ALA A 39 -8.11 -3.67 -4.38
N LEU A 40 -7.13 -2.98 -3.78
CA LEU A 40 -6.91 -2.96 -2.33
C LEU A 40 -8.10 -2.33 -1.60
N VAL A 41 -8.64 -1.23 -2.13
CA VAL A 41 -9.85 -0.58 -1.61
C VAL A 41 -11.06 -1.52 -1.75
N ALA A 42 -11.22 -2.17 -2.91
CA ALA A 42 -12.31 -3.12 -3.14
C ALA A 42 -12.23 -4.35 -2.22
N ALA A 43 -11.02 -4.73 -1.79
CA ALA A 43 -10.79 -5.80 -0.81
C ALA A 43 -11.18 -5.40 0.63
N GLY A 44 -11.55 -4.14 0.87
CA GLY A 44 -12.01 -3.64 2.16
C GLY A 44 -10.91 -3.12 3.07
N LEU A 45 -9.69 -2.93 2.57
CA LEU A 45 -8.61 -2.33 3.34
C LEU A 45 -8.95 -0.89 3.73
N ARG A 46 -8.61 -0.53 4.96
CA ARG A 46 -8.98 0.75 5.58
C ARG A 46 -7.81 1.72 5.68
N GLU A 47 -6.60 1.19 5.64
CA GLU A 47 -5.35 1.95 5.71
C GLU A 47 -4.41 1.43 4.62
N ILE A 48 -4.02 2.32 3.71
CA ILE A 48 -3.15 2.00 2.57
C ILE A 48 -2.12 3.13 2.43
N GLU A 49 -0.84 2.80 2.56
CA GLU A 49 0.25 3.71 2.23
C GLU A 49 0.51 3.66 0.72
N VAL A 50 0.01 4.68 0.02
CA VAL A 50 0.02 4.71 -1.45
C VAL A 50 1.36 5.11 -2.05
N CYS A 51 2.06 6.08 -1.45
CA CYS A 51 3.30 6.61 -2.01
C CYS A 51 4.14 7.37 -0.96
N SER A 52 5.31 7.87 -1.39
CA SER A 52 6.18 8.74 -0.60
C SER A 52 6.63 9.94 -1.44
N PHE A 53 6.67 11.12 -0.83
CA PHE A 53 7.08 12.37 -1.47
C PHE A 53 8.59 12.60 -1.29
N VAL A 54 9.39 11.75 -1.94
CA VAL A 54 10.86 11.79 -1.88
C VAL A 54 11.44 12.23 -3.23
N PRO A 55 12.70 12.71 -3.26
CA PRO A 55 13.33 13.06 -4.53
C PRO A 55 13.36 11.86 -5.49
N ALA A 56 12.75 12.01 -6.67
CA ALA A 56 12.67 10.97 -7.70
C ALA A 56 14.05 10.41 -8.10
N LYS A 57 15.10 11.24 -8.00
CA LYS A 57 16.49 10.81 -8.27
C LYS A 57 16.98 9.73 -7.29
N LEU A 58 16.51 9.75 -6.05
CA LEU A 58 16.90 8.79 -5.01
C LEU A 58 15.99 7.56 -5.04
N LEU A 59 14.75 7.72 -5.48
CA LEU A 59 13.74 6.65 -5.48
C LEU A 59 12.83 6.76 -6.71
N PRO A 60 13.29 6.27 -7.87
CA PRO A 60 12.57 6.37 -9.14
C PRO A 60 11.17 5.76 -9.11
N GLN A 61 10.95 4.77 -8.25
CA GLN A 61 9.66 4.08 -8.08
C GLN A 61 8.55 5.03 -7.60
N MET A 62 8.91 6.12 -6.92
CA MET A 62 7.98 7.14 -6.41
C MET A 62 7.98 8.43 -7.25
N ALA A 63 8.58 8.43 -8.45
CA ALA A 63 8.73 9.64 -9.25
C ALA A 63 7.40 10.28 -9.71
N ASP A 64 6.32 9.51 -9.71
CA ASP A 64 4.96 9.91 -10.09
C ASP A 64 4.11 10.41 -8.92
N ALA A 65 4.70 10.54 -7.72
CA ALA A 65 4.03 11.04 -6.53
C ALA A 65 3.99 12.59 -6.43
N ALA A 66 3.84 13.31 -7.54
CA ALA A 66 3.97 14.78 -7.60
C ALA A 66 2.65 15.52 -7.90
#